data_AF-A0A9D6HLD2-F1
#
_entry.id   AF-A0A9D6HLD2-F1
#
_cell.length_a   1.000
_cell.length_b   1.000
_cell.length_c   1.000
_cell.angle_alpha   90.00
_cell.angle_beta   90.00
_cell.angle_gamma   90.00
#
_symmetry.space_group_name_H-M   'P 1'
#
loop_
_entity.id
_entity.type
_entity.pdbx_description
1 polymer ?
#
loop_
_entity_poly.entity_id
_entity_poly.type
_entity_poly.pdbx_seq_one_letter_code
_entity_poly.pdbx_strand_id
1 'polypeptide(L)'
;MNILQINTSARSSGAQSTRLADIIVARLLEANSAAQVVVRDLARDPHPTLDEAALQALFTPESARTEAQRARVALDDALIAQLQAADTLVLGAPMYNFGVTAQLKNWLDAIARAQVTFRYTENGPQGLLTGKTV
;
A
#
# COMPACT_ATOMS: atom_id res chain seq x y z
N MET A 1 16.54 -8.77 -1.93
CA MET A 1 15.89 -7.47 -1.70
C MET A 1 14.61 -7.47 -2.51
N ASN A 2 13.48 -7.24 -1.87
CA ASN A 2 12.18 -7.12 -2.51
C ASN A 2 11.79 -5.65 -2.57
N ILE A 3 11.51 -5.17 -3.77
CA ILE A 3 11.09 -3.80 -4.04
C ILE A 3 9.60 -3.82 -4.34
N LEU A 4 8.82 -2.98 -3.64
CA LEU A 4 7.44 -2.68 -4.01
C LEU A 4 7.36 -1.28 -4.59
N GLN A 5 7.15 -1.19 -5.90
CA GLN A 5 6.86 0.07 -6.58
C GLN A 5 5.35 0.31 -6.57
N ILE A 6 4.94 1.51 -6.14
CA ILE A 6 3.53 1.91 -6.14
C ILE A 6 3.34 3.16 -6.98
N ASN A 7 2.61 3.03 -8.07
CA ASN A 7 2.26 4.12 -8.97
C ASN A 7 0.88 4.66 -8.59
N THR A 8 0.80 5.95 -8.27
CA THR A 8 -0.41 6.51 -7.66
C THR A 8 -1.10 7.57 -8.51
N SER A 9 -0.52 7.92 -9.66
CA SER A 9 -1.14 8.85 -10.61
C SER A 9 -2.47 8.31 -11.11
N ALA A 10 -3.47 9.19 -11.27
CA ALA A 10 -4.72 8.82 -11.93
C ALA A 10 -4.55 8.63 -13.45
N ARG A 11 -3.39 9.02 -14.01
CA ARG A 11 -3.07 8.78 -15.42
C ARG A 11 -2.51 7.38 -15.57
N SER A 12 -3.19 6.54 -16.35
CA SER A 12 -2.72 5.19 -16.70
C SER A 12 -1.53 5.17 -17.68
N SER A 13 -1.24 6.30 -18.33
CA SER A 13 -0.07 6.48 -19.20
C SER A 13 0.50 7.90 -19.09
N GLY A 14 1.81 8.05 -19.35
CA GLY A 14 2.48 9.35 -19.39
C GLY A 14 2.60 10.09 -18.06
N ALA A 15 2.41 9.41 -16.92
CA ALA A 15 2.62 9.99 -15.60
C ALA A 15 4.12 10.20 -15.32
N GLN A 16 4.54 11.44 -15.05
CA GLN A 16 5.93 11.75 -14.74
C GLN A 16 6.40 11.15 -13.40
N SER A 17 5.50 11.04 -12.42
CA SER A 17 5.79 10.40 -11.14
C SER A 17 6.09 8.90 -11.30
N THR A 18 5.33 8.21 -12.17
CA THR A 18 5.60 6.81 -12.54
C THR A 18 6.95 6.67 -13.24
N ARG A 19 7.22 7.53 -14.23
CA ARG A 19 8.52 7.52 -14.93
C ARG A 19 9.70 7.70 -13.97
N LEU A 20 9.57 8.58 -12.98
CA LEU A 20 10.62 8.77 -11.97
C LEU A 20 10.77 7.53 -11.08
N ALA A 21 9.68 6.91 -10.65
CA ALA A 21 9.71 5.65 -9.90
C ALA A 21 10.39 4.53 -10.70
N ASP A 22 10.07 4.39 -11.99
CA ASP A 22 10.70 3.41 -12.88
C ASP A 22 12.21 3.60 -12.97
N ILE A 23 12.68 4.85 -13.07
CA ILE A 23 14.12 5.18 -13.08
C ILE A 23 14.79 4.77 -11.77
N ILE A 24 14.17 5.06 -10.63
CA ILE A 24 14.71 4.68 -9.31
C ILE A 24 14.81 3.16 -9.20
N VAL A 25 13.75 2.44 -9.56
CA VAL A 25 13.72 0.97 -9.51
C VAL A 25 14.76 0.36 -10.44
N ALA A 26 14.92 0.90 -11.66
CA ALA A 26 15.96 0.46 -12.57
C ALA A 26 17.37 0.59 -11.96
N ARG A 27 17.67 1.70 -11.27
CA ARG A 27 18.94 1.88 -10.56
C ARG A 27 19.13 0.89 -9.40
N LEU A 28 18.07 0.60 -8.65
CA LEU A 28 18.12 -0.40 -7.58
C LEU A 28 18.37 -1.82 -8.11
N LEU A 29 17.79 -2.16 -9.26
CA LEU A 29 18.03 -3.43 -9.96
C LEU A 29 19.46 -3.51 -10.53
N GLU A 30 19.98 -2.41 -11.09
CA GLU A 30 21.38 -2.32 -11.54
C GLU A 30 22.36 -2.57 -10.39
N ALA A 31 22.08 -2.00 -9.21
CA ALA A 31 22.92 -2.17 -8.02
C ALA A 31 22.77 -3.55 -7.36
N ASN A 32 21.66 -4.25 -7.59
CA ASN A 32 21.40 -5.58 -7.04
C ASN A 32 20.58 -6.42 -8.03
N SER A 33 21.28 -7.17 -8.88
CA SER A 33 20.66 -7.98 -9.93
C SER A 33 19.79 -9.14 -9.41
N ALA A 34 19.92 -9.51 -8.13
CA ALA A 34 19.07 -10.51 -7.49
C ALA A 34 17.80 -9.90 -6.86
N ALA A 35 17.65 -8.58 -6.89
CA ALA A 35 16.45 -7.92 -6.37
C ALA A 35 15.21 -8.28 -7.22
N GLN A 36 14.07 -8.41 -6.53
CA GLN A 36 12.78 -8.70 -7.14
C GLN A 36 11.90 -7.46 -7.05
N VAL A 37 11.09 -7.20 -8.07
CA VAL A 37 10.19 -6.04 -8.12
C VAL A 37 8.75 -6.50 -8.25
N VAL A 38 7.89 -5.97 -7.38
CA VAL A 38 6.44 -6.01 -7.53
C VAL A 38 5.98 -4.59 -7.85
N VAL A 39 5.16 -4.44 -8.90
CA VAL A 39 4.57 -3.15 -9.28
C VAL A 39 3.07 -3.17 -8.97
N ARG A 40 2.61 -2.18 -8.20
CA ARG A 40 1.20 -1.89 -7.94
C ARG A 40 0.82 -0.57 -8.60
N ASP A 41 -0.08 -0.63 -9.56
CA ASP A 41 -0.62 0.56 -10.23
C ASP A 41 -2.04 0.83 -9.71
N LEU A 42 -2.22 1.91 -8.95
CA LEU A 42 -3.49 2.22 -8.31
C LEU A 42 -4.52 2.85 -9.26
N ALA A 43 -4.13 3.24 -10.48
CA ALA A 43 -5.09 3.63 -11.52
C ALA A 43 -5.62 2.41 -12.29
N ARG A 44 -4.79 1.39 -12.49
CA ARG A 44 -5.20 0.14 -13.12
C ARG A 44 -5.99 -0.75 -12.15
N ASP A 45 -5.47 -0.91 -10.94
CA ASP A 45 -6.03 -1.78 -9.90
C ASP A 45 -6.34 -0.95 -8.64
N PRO A 46 -7.38 -0.10 -8.67
CA PRO A 46 -7.73 0.75 -7.54
C PRO A 46 -8.13 -0.07 -6.33
N HIS A 47 -7.89 0.48 -5.15
CA HIS A 47 -8.42 -0.11 -3.91
C HIS A 47 -9.78 0.56 -3.59
N PRO A 48 -10.80 -0.21 -3.16
CA PRO A 48 -12.07 0.37 -2.71
C PRO A 48 -11.85 1.41 -1.62
N THR A 49 -12.71 2.41 -1.56
CA THR A 49 -12.67 3.39 -0.47
C THR A 49 -12.92 2.71 0.88
N LEU A 50 -12.44 3.32 1.95
CA LEU A 50 -12.86 2.95 3.30
C LEU A 50 -14.30 3.45 3.52
N ASP A 51 -15.26 2.53 3.47
CA ASP A 51 -16.68 2.80 3.64
C ASP A 51 -17.25 2.10 4.89
N GLU A 52 -18.56 2.25 5.14
CA GLU A 52 -19.20 1.64 6.31
C GLU A 52 -19.08 0.10 6.30
N ALA A 53 -19.22 -0.54 5.14
CA ALA A 53 -19.10 -1.99 5.02
C ALA A 53 -17.68 -2.47 5.35
N ALA A 54 -16.66 -1.74 4.91
CA ALA A 54 -15.28 -1.97 5.29
C ALA A 54 -15.09 -1.83 6.79
N LEU A 55 -15.55 -0.73 7.40
CA LEU A 55 -15.44 -0.52 8.85
C LEU A 55 -16.12 -1.65 9.64
N GLN A 56 -17.36 -2.01 9.28
CA GLN A 56 -18.07 -3.13 9.90
C GLN A 56 -17.28 -4.44 9.80
N ALA A 57 -16.72 -4.75 8.64
CA ALA A 57 -15.90 -5.96 8.45
C ALA A 57 -14.62 -5.94 9.33
N LEU A 58 -14.00 -4.78 9.46
CA LEU A 58 -12.77 -4.59 10.23
C LEU A 58 -12.98 -4.64 11.75
N PHE A 59 -14.11 -4.15 12.23
CA PHE A 59 -14.50 -4.23 13.64
C PHE A 59 -15.14 -5.56 14.04
N THR A 60 -15.57 -6.38 13.06
CA THR A 60 -16.07 -7.73 13.35
C THR A 60 -14.88 -8.68 13.60
N PRO A 61 -14.85 -9.41 14.75
CA PRO A 61 -13.84 -10.42 15.01
C PRO A 61 -13.75 -11.43 13.87
N GLU A 62 -12.55 -11.88 13.51
CA GLU A 62 -12.33 -12.76 12.35
C GLU A 62 -13.23 -14.00 12.35
N SER A 63 -13.39 -14.64 13.52
CA SER A 63 -14.24 -15.82 13.71
C SER A 63 -15.74 -15.56 13.52
N ALA A 64 -16.17 -14.30 13.57
CA ALA A 64 -17.56 -13.89 13.44
C ALA A 64 -17.86 -13.22 12.08
N ARG A 65 -16.87 -13.07 11.20
CA ARG A 65 -17.07 -12.43 9.90
C ARG A 65 -17.98 -13.26 9.00
N THR A 66 -18.86 -12.59 8.26
CA THR A 66 -19.54 -13.18 7.11
C THR A 66 -18.57 -13.40 5.95
N GLU A 67 -18.98 -14.15 4.93
CA GLU A 67 -18.15 -14.35 3.74
C GLU A 67 -17.86 -13.02 3.01
N ALA A 68 -18.86 -12.14 2.91
CA ALA A 68 -18.68 -10.82 2.31
C ALA A 68 -17.69 -9.96 3.12
N GLN A 69 -17.74 -10.02 4.45
CA GLN A 69 -16.78 -9.31 5.30
C GLN A 69 -15.37 -9.89 5.14
N ARG A 70 -15.21 -11.22 5.13
CA ARG A 70 -13.90 -11.86 4.84
C ARG A 70 -13.34 -11.40 3.50
N ALA A 71 -14.14 -11.45 2.44
CA ALA A 71 -13.73 -11.01 1.11
C ALA A 71 -13.33 -9.53 1.10
N ARG A 72 -14.06 -8.66 1.82
CA ARG A 72 -13.71 -7.24 1.94
C ARG A 72 -12.38 -7.02 2.67
N VAL A 73 -12.12 -7.73 3.77
CA VAL A 73 -10.85 -7.61 4.52
C VAL A 73 -9.68 -8.21 3.75
N ALA A 74 -9.90 -9.30 3.00
CA ALA A 74 -8.85 -9.94 2.18
C ALA A 74 -8.22 -9.00 1.14
N LEU A 75 -8.96 -7.98 0.67
CA LEU A 75 -8.42 -6.94 -0.21
C LEU A 75 -7.34 -6.10 0.48
N ASP A 76 -7.54 -5.77 1.76
CA ASP A 76 -6.59 -5.00 2.56
C ASP A 76 -5.40 -5.88 2.96
N ASP A 77 -5.68 -7.13 3.37
CA ASP A 77 -4.67 -8.11 3.75
C ASP A 77 -3.68 -8.39 2.59
N ALA A 78 -4.17 -8.45 1.36
CA ALA A 78 -3.32 -8.61 0.18
C ALA A 78 -2.33 -7.43 0.00
N LEU A 79 -2.77 -6.20 0.26
CA LEU A 79 -1.90 -5.02 0.18
C LEU A 79 -0.89 -4.97 1.35
N ILE A 80 -1.34 -5.34 2.54
CA ILE A 80 -0.47 -5.45 3.72
C ILE A 80 0.59 -6.53 3.49
N ALA A 81 0.24 -7.67 2.89
CA ALA A 81 1.18 -8.74 2.58
C ALA A 81 2.26 -8.28 1.59
N GLN A 82 1.90 -7.52 0.55
CA GLN A 82 2.87 -6.91 -0.36
C GLN A 82 3.83 -5.99 0.39
N LEU A 83 3.30 -5.15 1.28
CA LEU A 83 4.10 -4.22 2.08
C LEU A 83 5.02 -4.94 3.06
N GLN A 84 4.54 -6.01 3.72
CA GLN A 84 5.31 -6.83 4.65
C GLN A 84 6.47 -7.54 3.94
N ALA A 85 6.22 -8.08 2.74
CA ALA A 85 7.23 -8.77 1.94
C ALA A 85 8.30 -7.86 1.34
N ALA A 86 8.04 -6.55 1.23
CA ALA A 86 8.97 -5.57 0.67
C ALA A 86 10.02 -5.11 1.69
N ASP A 87 11.28 -5.04 1.25
CA ASP A 87 12.37 -4.39 1.98
C ASP A 87 12.42 -2.88 1.65
N THR A 88 12.13 -2.54 0.40
CA THR A 88 12.16 -1.18 -0.13
C THR A 88 10.84 -0.84 -0.82
N LEU A 89 10.26 0.30 -0.49
CA LEU A 89 9.15 0.91 -1.20
C LEU A 89 9.65 2.01 -2.14
N VAL A 90 9.07 2.11 -3.32
CA VAL A 90 9.26 3.26 -4.22
C VAL A 90 7.89 3.82 -4.57
N LEU A 91 7.58 5.03 -4.09
CA LEU A 91 6.29 5.68 -4.29
C LEU A 91 6.33 6.70 -5.43
N GLY A 92 5.73 6.36 -6.57
CA GLY A 92 5.50 7.27 -7.69
C GLY A 92 4.26 8.13 -7.48
N ALA A 93 4.37 9.17 -6.66
CA ALA A 93 3.23 10.00 -6.24
C ALA A 93 3.24 11.42 -6.85
N PRO A 94 2.28 11.76 -7.75
CA PRO A 94 2.10 13.14 -8.17
C PRO A 94 1.29 13.92 -7.13
N MET A 95 1.44 15.25 -7.14
CA MET A 95 0.60 16.16 -6.37
C MET A 95 -0.63 16.58 -7.19
N TYR A 96 -1.83 16.29 -6.69
CA TYR A 96 -3.08 16.82 -7.24
C TYR A 96 -3.73 17.72 -6.19
N ASN A 97 -4.02 18.97 -6.57
CA ASN A 97 -4.67 19.96 -5.70
C ASN A 97 -4.01 20.07 -4.31
N PHE A 98 -2.68 20.17 -4.26
CA PHE A 98 -1.89 20.28 -3.04
C PHE A 98 -1.94 19.07 -2.09
N GLY A 99 -2.44 17.92 -2.56
CA GLY A 99 -2.51 16.68 -1.79
C GLY A 99 -2.07 15.44 -2.56
N VAL A 100 -2.14 14.30 -1.88
CA VAL A 100 -1.99 12.98 -2.47
C VAL A 100 -3.20 12.64 -3.35
N THR A 101 -3.03 11.71 -4.29
CA THR A 101 -4.15 11.21 -5.08
C THR A 101 -5.16 10.46 -4.20
N ALA A 102 -6.44 10.49 -4.58
CA ALA A 102 -7.48 9.75 -3.84
C ALA A 102 -7.16 8.26 -3.73
N GLN A 103 -6.59 7.67 -4.78
CA GLN A 103 -6.18 6.27 -4.77
C GLN A 103 -5.00 6.00 -3.83
N LEU A 104 -4.03 6.92 -3.71
CA LEU A 104 -2.99 6.80 -2.68
C LEU A 104 -3.60 6.85 -1.29
N LYS A 105 -4.58 7.74 -1.04
CA LYS A 105 -5.28 7.79 0.25
C LYS A 105 -6.03 6.48 0.55
N ASN A 106 -6.76 5.92 -0.41
CA ASN A 106 -7.43 4.63 -0.25
C ASN A 106 -6.44 3.50 0.07
N TRP A 107 -5.28 3.48 -0.61
CA TRP A 107 -4.23 2.51 -0.33
C TRP A 107 -3.66 2.67 1.08
N LEU A 108 -3.39 3.91 1.52
CA LEU A 108 -2.91 4.21 2.88
C LEU A 108 -3.93 3.77 3.95
N ASP A 109 -5.22 3.98 3.71
CA ASP A 109 -6.28 3.53 4.63
C ASP A 109 -6.35 2.00 4.73
N ALA A 110 -6.13 1.30 3.61
CA ALA A 110 -6.14 -0.17 3.57
C ALA A 110 -4.97 -0.78 4.36
N ILE A 111 -3.76 -0.20 4.23
CA ILE A 111 -2.57 -0.77 4.86
C ILE A 111 -2.40 -0.35 6.33
N ALA A 112 -3.13 0.68 6.79
CA ALA A 112 -3.10 1.14 8.17
C ALA A 112 -4.04 0.30 9.06
N ARG A 113 -3.53 -0.85 9.54
CA ARG A 113 -4.30 -1.82 10.32
C ARG A 113 -3.75 -1.94 11.74
N ALA A 114 -4.59 -1.61 12.72
CA ALA A 114 -4.26 -1.79 14.14
C ALA A 114 -3.97 -3.27 14.44
N GLN A 115 -2.96 -3.49 15.29
CA GLN A 115 -2.39 -4.80 15.64
C GLN A 115 -1.73 -5.58 14.48
N VAL A 116 -1.66 -5.01 13.27
CA VAL A 116 -1.02 -5.65 12.11
C VAL A 116 0.14 -4.81 11.58
N THR A 117 -0.09 -3.56 11.22
CA THR A 117 0.96 -2.64 10.72
C THR A 117 1.32 -1.54 11.71
N PHE A 118 0.46 -1.30 12.71
CA PHE A 118 0.76 -0.46 13.86
C PHE A 118 0.03 -0.97 15.11
N ARG A 119 0.40 -0.50 16.30
CA ARG A 119 -0.34 -0.72 17.55
C ARG A 119 -0.43 0.57 18.37
N TYR A 120 -1.39 0.65 19.28
CA TYR A 120 -1.45 1.73 20.26
C TYR A 120 -0.59 1.39 21.49
N THR A 121 0.11 2.39 22.01
CA THR A 121 0.91 2.33 23.24
C THR A 121 0.57 3.53 24.13
N GLU A 122 1.08 3.56 25.36
CA GLU A 122 0.92 4.70 26.27
C GLU A 122 1.46 6.02 25.67
N ASN A 123 2.44 5.93 24.76
CA ASN A 123 3.05 7.09 24.08
C ASN A 123 2.40 7.39 22.71
N GLY A 124 1.27 6.75 22.37
CA GLY A 124 0.59 6.89 21.10
C GLY A 124 0.83 5.72 20.12
N PRO A 125 0.44 5.87 18.83
CA PRO A 125 0.60 4.83 17.82
C PRO A 125 2.08 4.53 17.53
N GLN A 126 2.43 3.24 17.47
CA GLN A 126 3.75 2.73 17.11
C GLN A 126 3.65 1.84 15.87
N GLY A 127 4.43 2.14 14.83
CA GLY A 127 4.53 1.30 13.63
C GLY A 127 5.21 -0.04 13.92
N LEU A 128 4.70 -1.11 13.31
CA LEU A 128 5.21 -2.48 13.47
C LEU A 128 6.10 -2.92 12.29
N LEU A 129 6.01 -2.23 11.16
CA LEU A 129 6.80 -2.51 9.97
C LEU A 129 8.16 -1.82 10.06
N THR A 130 9.13 -2.50 10.68
CA THR A 130 10.50 -2.00 10.88
C THR A 130 11.46 -2.51 9.82
N GLY A 131 12.63 -1.86 9.69
CA GLY A 131 13.69 -2.29 8.74
C GLY A 131 13.39 -2.02 7.27
N LYS A 132 12.34 -1.26 6.95
CA LYS A 132 11.95 -0.92 5.58
C LYS A 132 12.58 0.40 5.14
N THR A 133 12.94 0.49 3.87
CA THR A 133 13.33 1.75 3.20
C THR A 133 12.15 2.26 2.37
N VAL A 134 11.90 3.58 2.37
CA VAL A 134 10.82 4.23 1.59
C VAL A 134 11.40 5.44 0.88
#